data_AF-A0A2T4VT92-F1
#
_entry.id   AF-A0A2T4VT92-F1
#
_cell.length_a   1.000
_cell.length_b   1.000
_cell.length_c   1.000
_cell.angle_alpha   90.00
_cell.angle_beta   90.00
_cell.angle_gamma   90.00
#
_symmetry.space_group_name_H-M   'P 1'
#
loop_
_entity.id
_entity.type
_entity.pdbx_description
1 polymer ?
#
loop_
_entity_poly.entity_id
_entity_poly.type
_entity_poly.pdbx_seq_one_letter_code
_entity_poly.pdbx_strand_id
1 'polypeptide(L)'
;MPLDVVHNVDRGVYRLMSAPKDIQGGTPVSDYRGRVDDADEQLQKLFEHYVEGFQFFYPHCDRWWKGCIAAALSGERTREEAVDVAFEHRPAGPASAPEFVWFIRHFWLRCDRINKSFPLSRRIAPEVVLLKWLIDAGKQDYVTLVTCMPYWPIGLNEHGEWC
;
A
#
# COMPACT_ATOMS: atom_id res chain seq x y z
N MET A 1 -17.82 -1.98 5.99
CA MET A 1 -18.46 -2.05 4.66
C MET A 1 -17.32 -2.18 3.65
N PRO A 2 -17.36 -3.16 2.73
CA PRO A 2 -16.31 -3.33 1.74
C PRO A 2 -16.21 -2.09 0.83
N LEU A 3 -15.02 -1.79 0.32
CA LEU A 3 -14.80 -0.72 -0.66
C LEU A 3 -15.44 -1.11 -2.00
N ASP A 4 -16.04 -0.13 -2.68
CA ASP A 4 -16.58 -0.31 -4.04
C ASP A 4 -15.44 -0.29 -5.07
N VAL A 5 -14.76 -1.43 -5.25
CA VAL A 5 -13.59 -1.57 -6.14
C VAL A 5 -13.81 -2.64 -7.20
N VAL A 6 -13.16 -2.48 -8.36
CA VAL A 6 -13.28 -3.40 -9.51
C VAL A 6 -11.97 -4.11 -9.85
N HIS A 7 -10.91 -3.94 -9.05
CA HIS A 7 -9.61 -4.56 -9.32
C HIS A 7 -9.53 -6.00 -8.81
N ASN A 8 -8.67 -6.80 -9.44
CA ASN A 8 -8.32 -8.11 -8.94
C ASN A 8 -7.24 -7.98 -7.84
N VAL A 9 -7.62 -8.30 -6.60
CA VAL A 9 -6.75 -8.17 -5.41
C VAL A 9 -5.50 -9.04 -5.55
N ASP A 10 -5.62 -10.30 -5.95
CA ASP A 10 -4.48 -11.22 -6.09
C ASP A 10 -3.45 -10.72 -7.11
N ARG A 11 -3.92 -10.19 -8.24
CA ARG A 11 -3.06 -9.55 -9.25
C ARG A 11 -2.39 -8.30 -8.70
N GLY A 12 -3.11 -7.51 -7.89
CA GLY A 12 -2.57 -6.35 -7.20
C GLY A 12 -1.48 -6.74 -6.19
N VAL A 13 -1.70 -7.80 -5.41
CA VAL A 13 -0.70 -8.37 -4.49
C VAL A 13 0.55 -8.79 -5.26
N TYR A 14 0.37 -9.62 -6.29
CA TYR A 14 1.49 -10.10 -7.11
C TYR A 14 2.31 -8.95 -7.69
N ARG A 15 1.63 -7.95 -8.28
CA ARG A 15 2.25 -6.76 -8.87
C ARG A 15 3.08 -6.00 -7.83
N LEU A 16 2.47 -5.63 -6.70
CA LEU A 16 3.14 -4.83 -5.68
C LEU A 16 4.27 -5.60 -4.97
N MET A 17 4.12 -6.90 -4.73
CA MET A 17 5.20 -7.71 -4.14
C MET A 17 6.40 -7.92 -5.07
N SER A 18 6.21 -7.71 -6.38
CA SER A 18 7.25 -7.87 -7.40
C SER A 18 7.90 -6.54 -7.79
N ALA A 19 7.14 -5.43 -7.77
CA ALA A 19 7.57 -4.13 -8.29
C ALA A 19 8.93 -3.61 -7.77
N PRO A 20 9.31 -3.78 -6.49
CA PRO A 20 10.62 -3.30 -6.02
C PRO A 20 11.82 -3.99 -6.68
N LYS A 21 11.62 -5.19 -7.26
CA LYS A 21 12.68 -5.93 -7.96
C LYS A 21 13.01 -5.34 -9.33
N ASP A 22 12.12 -4.52 -9.89
CA ASP A 22 12.31 -3.89 -11.20
C ASP A 22 13.21 -2.65 -11.12
N ILE A 23 13.57 -2.21 -9.90
CA ILE A 23 14.34 -0.99 -9.64
C ILE A 23 15.72 -1.37 -9.08
N GLN A 24 16.78 -0.79 -9.66
CA GLN A 24 18.14 -0.92 -9.12
C GLN A 24 18.42 0.20 -8.11
N GLY A 25 18.63 -0.16 -6.84
CA GLY A 25 18.92 0.77 -5.75
C GLY A 25 18.14 0.45 -4.48
N GLY A 26 18.10 1.40 -3.55
CA GLY A 26 17.47 1.26 -2.25
C GLY A 26 18.34 0.53 -1.22
N THR A 27 17.86 0.43 0.01
CA THR A 27 18.55 -0.36 1.04
C THR A 27 18.54 -1.83 0.65
N PRO A 28 19.71 -2.50 0.57
CA PRO A 28 19.78 -3.91 0.31
C PRO A 28 19.03 -4.70 1.38
N VAL A 29 18.22 -5.65 0.97
CA VAL A 29 17.41 -6.53 1.80
C VAL A 29 17.75 -7.97 1.49
N SER A 30 17.57 -8.86 2.47
CA SER A 30 17.76 -10.29 2.22
C SER A 30 16.60 -10.86 1.39
N ASP A 31 16.82 -12.00 0.73
CA ASP A 31 15.75 -12.75 0.06
C ASP A 31 14.72 -13.33 1.05
N TYR A 32 14.99 -13.25 2.35
CA TYR A 32 14.07 -13.69 3.39
C TYR A 32 12.81 -12.82 3.42
N ARG A 33 11.67 -13.44 3.09
CA ARG A 33 10.35 -12.82 3.11
C ARG A 33 9.67 -12.90 4.49
N GLY A 34 10.46 -12.65 5.54
CA GLY A 34 10.19 -13.02 6.94
C GLY A 34 8.80 -12.75 7.50
N ARG A 35 8.46 -13.47 8.57
CA ARG A 35 7.23 -13.26 9.36
C ARG A 35 7.43 -12.10 10.33
N VAL A 36 6.31 -11.52 10.78
CA VAL A 36 6.30 -10.46 11.80
C VAL A 36 7.05 -10.92 13.05
N ASP A 37 6.75 -12.11 13.56
CA ASP A 37 7.30 -12.64 14.82
C ASP A 37 8.82 -12.87 14.79
N ASP A 38 9.40 -13.06 13.60
CA ASP A 38 10.84 -13.24 13.42
C ASP A 38 11.59 -11.91 13.23
N ALA A 39 10.85 -10.81 13.05
CA ALA A 39 11.42 -9.50 12.78
C ALA A 39 11.95 -8.83 14.06
N ASP A 40 12.82 -7.83 13.89
CA ASP A 40 13.22 -6.98 15.01
C ASP A 40 12.00 -6.21 15.59
N GLU A 41 11.99 -6.00 16.91
CA GLU A 41 10.92 -5.30 17.61
C GLU A 41 10.58 -3.93 17.00
N GLN A 42 11.57 -3.22 16.44
CA GLN A 42 11.32 -1.93 15.80
C GLN A 42 10.43 -2.06 14.56
N LEU A 43 10.61 -3.12 13.77
CA LEU A 43 9.78 -3.39 12.59
C LEU A 43 8.39 -3.89 12.99
N GLN A 44 8.30 -4.71 14.05
CA GLN A 44 7.02 -5.16 14.60
C GLN A 44 6.18 -3.95 15.07
N LYS A 45 6.76 -3.06 15.89
CA LYS A 45 6.12 -1.82 16.35
C LYS A 45 5.78 -0.87 15.20
N LEU A 46 6.59 -0.82 14.15
CA LEU A 46 6.25 -0.06 12.94
C LEU A 46 4.99 -0.62 12.28
N PHE A 47 4.88 -1.94 12.17
CA PHE A 47 3.71 -2.59 11.57
C PHE A 47 2.45 -2.42 12.42
N GLU A 48 2.56 -2.48 13.75
CA GLU A 48 1.43 -2.17 14.65
C GLU A 48 0.90 -0.76 14.41
N HIS A 49 1.76 0.26 14.41
CA HIS A 49 1.37 1.63 14.10
C HIS A 49 0.82 1.80 12.67
N TYR A 50 1.32 1.01 11.72
CA TYR A 50 0.80 0.98 10.35
C TYR A 50 -0.64 0.48 10.35
N VAL A 51 -0.92 -0.64 11.02
CA VAL A 51 -2.26 -1.21 11.15
C VAL A 51 -3.21 -0.25 11.90
N GLU A 52 -2.75 0.40 12.97
CA GLU A 52 -3.53 1.42 13.68
C GLU A 52 -3.87 2.61 12.77
N GLY A 53 -2.93 3.05 11.94
CA GLY A 53 -3.16 4.13 10.98
C GLY A 53 -4.32 3.88 10.03
N PHE A 54 -4.58 2.63 9.64
CA PHE A 54 -5.73 2.29 8.80
C PHE A 54 -7.08 2.59 9.48
N GLN A 55 -7.17 2.61 10.81
CA GLN A 55 -8.40 2.98 11.50
C GLN A 55 -8.84 4.41 11.16
N PHE A 56 -7.87 5.28 10.84
CA PHE A 56 -8.12 6.65 10.38
C PHE A 56 -8.20 6.74 8.86
N PHE A 57 -7.23 6.16 8.15
CA PHE A 57 -7.12 6.35 6.70
C PHE A 57 -8.13 5.55 5.89
N TYR A 58 -8.52 4.35 6.32
CA TYR A 58 -9.49 3.55 5.59
C TYR A 58 -10.86 4.26 5.45
N PRO A 59 -11.52 4.73 6.52
CA PRO A 59 -12.79 5.45 6.38
C PRO A 59 -12.64 6.78 5.63
N HIS A 60 -11.47 7.43 5.69
CA HIS A 60 -11.19 8.61 4.89
C HIS A 60 -11.15 8.29 3.39
N CYS A 61 -10.42 7.25 2.99
CA CYS A 61 -10.34 6.80 1.60
C CYS A 61 -11.70 6.36 1.06
N ASP A 62 -12.47 5.62 1.86
CA ASP A 62 -13.83 5.19 1.51
C ASP A 62 -14.75 6.38 1.24
N ARG A 63 -14.76 7.39 2.14
CA ARG A 63 -15.56 8.61 1.94
C ARG A 63 -15.10 9.40 0.72
N TRP A 64 -13.79 9.58 0.55
CA TRP A 64 -13.22 10.26 -0.60
C TRP A 64 -13.64 9.58 -1.91
N TRP A 65 -13.54 8.26 -1.95
CA TRP A 65 -13.90 7.45 -3.12
C TRP A 65 -15.39 7.48 -3.43
N LYS A 66 -16.25 7.39 -2.41
CA LYS A 66 -17.69 7.59 -2.57
C LYS A 66 -18.03 8.97 -3.13
N GLY A 67 -17.26 10.00 -2.78
CA GLY A 67 -17.36 11.32 -3.40
C GLY A 67 -17.01 11.31 -4.89
N CYS A 68 -15.97 10.58 -5.29
CA CYS A 68 -15.62 10.41 -6.70
C CYS A 68 -16.72 9.66 -7.49
N ILE A 69 -17.24 8.55 -6.94
CA ILE A 69 -18.35 7.80 -7.56
C ILE A 69 -19.59 8.69 -7.66
N ALA A 70 -19.92 9.44 -6.61
CA ALA A 70 -21.06 10.36 -6.61
C ALA A 70 -20.93 11.48 -7.65
N ALA A 71 -19.72 11.97 -7.90
CA ALA A 71 -19.47 12.94 -8.96
C ALA A 71 -19.58 12.33 -10.37
N ALA A 72 -19.32 11.03 -10.51
CA ALA A 72 -19.46 10.29 -11.77
C ALA A 72 -20.93 9.90 -12.08
N LEU A 73 -21.79 9.85 -11.05
CA LEU A 73 -23.24 9.72 -11.21
C LEU A 73 -23.79 10.97 -11.88
N SER A 74 -24.03 10.90 -13.19
CA SER A 74 -24.71 11.96 -13.95
C SER A 74 -25.72 11.34 -14.92
N GLY A 75 -26.91 11.91 -15.01
CA GLY A 75 -27.97 11.42 -15.90
C GLY A 75 -28.53 10.08 -15.44
N GLU A 76 -28.68 9.14 -16.36
CA GLU A 76 -29.28 7.81 -16.15
C GLU A 76 -28.27 6.72 -15.77
N ARG A 77 -27.01 7.07 -15.46
CA ARG A 77 -25.97 6.09 -15.12
C ARG A 77 -26.32 5.30 -13.87
N THR A 78 -26.07 4.00 -13.94
CA THR A 78 -26.08 3.08 -12.80
C THR A 78 -24.89 3.34 -11.87
N ARG A 79 -24.93 2.77 -10.67
CA ARG A 79 -23.82 2.88 -9.71
C ARG A 79 -22.58 2.17 -10.26
N GLU A 80 -22.76 1.02 -10.89
CA GLU A 80 -21.69 0.21 -11.48
C GLU A 80 -20.95 1.00 -12.57
N GLU A 81 -21.69 1.63 -13.50
CA GLU A 81 -21.10 2.49 -14.53
C GLU A 81 -20.37 3.71 -13.93
N ALA A 82 -20.90 4.29 -12.85
CA ALA A 82 -20.24 5.39 -12.17
C ALA A 82 -18.92 4.96 -11.48
N VAL A 83 -18.86 3.73 -10.96
CA VAL A 83 -17.61 3.16 -10.42
C VAL A 83 -16.58 3.00 -11.53
N ASP A 84 -16.96 2.43 -12.68
CA ASP A 84 -16.05 2.25 -13.82
C ASP A 84 -15.51 3.60 -14.30
N VAL A 85 -16.38 4.59 -14.52
CA VAL A 85 -15.98 5.95 -14.90
C VAL A 85 -15.06 6.58 -13.86
N ALA A 86 -15.33 6.39 -12.56
CA ALA A 86 -14.44 6.90 -11.52
C ALA A 86 -13.05 6.25 -11.60
N PHE A 87 -12.96 4.96 -11.91
CA PHE A 87 -11.68 4.25 -12.09
C PHE A 87 -10.92 4.71 -13.34
N GLU A 88 -11.62 5.06 -14.43
CA GLU A 88 -10.97 5.67 -15.61
C GLU A 88 -10.25 6.97 -15.26
N HIS A 89 -10.85 7.80 -14.41
CA HIS A 89 -10.26 9.07 -13.98
C HIS A 89 -9.23 8.89 -12.86
N ARG A 90 -9.40 7.86 -12.04
CA ARG A 90 -8.56 7.55 -10.87
C ARG A 90 -8.18 6.06 -10.87
N PRO A 91 -7.14 5.67 -11.63
CA PRO A 91 -6.79 4.26 -11.81
C PRO A 91 -6.37 3.52 -10.53
N ALA A 92 -6.02 4.24 -9.46
CA ALA A 92 -5.74 3.67 -8.15
C ALA A 92 -6.97 3.63 -7.22
N GLY A 93 -8.17 3.92 -7.74
CA GLY A 93 -9.43 3.94 -7.00
C GLY A 93 -9.32 4.70 -5.67
N PRO A 94 -9.79 4.13 -4.54
CA PRO A 94 -9.72 4.78 -3.23
C PRO A 94 -8.28 5.06 -2.75
N ALA A 95 -7.28 4.31 -3.24
CA ALA A 95 -5.88 4.57 -2.89
C ALA A 95 -5.29 5.83 -3.58
N SER A 96 -6.06 6.46 -4.48
CA SER A 96 -5.72 7.77 -5.07
C SER A 96 -5.88 8.93 -4.08
N ALA A 97 -6.49 8.71 -2.90
CA ALA A 97 -6.59 9.72 -1.85
C ALA A 97 -5.19 10.23 -1.45
N PRO A 98 -4.88 11.53 -1.58
CA PRO A 98 -3.53 12.05 -1.38
C PRO A 98 -2.94 11.71 0.00
N GLU A 99 -3.77 11.72 1.04
CA GLU A 99 -3.34 11.42 2.40
C GLU A 99 -2.96 9.94 2.57
N PHE A 100 -3.58 9.04 1.82
CA PHE A 100 -3.21 7.62 1.80
C PHE A 100 -1.90 7.38 1.06
N VAL A 101 -1.66 8.11 -0.03
CA VAL A 101 -0.37 8.09 -0.73
C VAL A 101 0.75 8.53 0.21
N TRP A 102 0.54 9.63 0.96
CA TRP A 102 1.48 10.08 1.98
C TRP A 102 1.69 9.03 3.09
N PHE A 103 0.60 8.41 3.58
CA PHE A 103 0.66 7.37 4.61
C PHE A 103 1.53 6.18 4.17
N ILE A 104 1.35 5.67 2.95
CA ILE A 104 2.19 4.59 2.43
C ILE A 104 3.66 5.01 2.32
N ARG A 105 3.95 6.20 1.79
CA ARG A 105 5.32 6.73 1.68
C ARG A 105 5.99 6.86 3.04
N HIS A 106 5.28 7.36 4.04
CA HIS A 106 5.78 7.52 5.40
C HIS A 106 6.23 6.20 6.01
N PHE A 107 5.39 5.17 5.93
CA PHE A 107 5.74 3.85 6.48
C PHE A 107 6.83 3.14 5.68
N TRP A 108 6.85 3.31 4.35
CA TRP A 108 7.94 2.82 3.51
C TRP A 108 9.30 3.38 3.94
N LEU A 109 9.41 4.71 4.03
CA LEU A 109 10.65 5.40 4.39
C LEU A 109 11.09 5.11 5.83
N ARG A 110 10.14 4.91 6.76
CA ARG A 110 10.47 4.48 8.12
C ARG A 110 10.98 3.05 8.16
N CYS A 111 10.39 2.14 7.40
CA CYS A 111 10.90 0.78 7.26
C CYS A 111 12.34 0.78 6.71
N ASP A 112 12.58 1.56 5.65
CA ASP A 112 13.93 1.73 5.08
C ASP A 112 14.95 2.22 6.12
N ARG A 113 14.59 3.28 6.86
CA ARG A 113 15.45 3.86 7.90
C ARG A 113 15.78 2.85 9.00
N ILE A 114 14.80 2.06 9.43
CA ILE A 114 15.00 1.01 10.43
C ILE A 114 15.95 -0.05 9.87
N ASN A 115 15.72 -0.53 8.64
CA ASN A 115 16.59 -1.52 7.99
C ASN A 115 18.06 -1.09 7.89
N LYS A 116 18.33 0.20 7.65
CA LYS A 116 19.71 0.73 7.60
C LYS A 116 20.48 0.53 8.90
N SER A 117 19.80 0.38 10.04
CA SER A 117 20.41 0.12 11.35
C SER A 117 20.76 -1.35 11.60
N PHE A 118 20.35 -2.26 10.72
CA PHE A 118 20.53 -3.71 10.88
C PHE A 118 21.51 -4.32 9.87
N PRO A 119 22.17 -5.45 10.22
CA PRO A 119 22.88 -6.27 9.24
C PRO A 119 21.91 -6.83 8.20
N LEU A 120 22.42 -7.06 6.98
CA LEU A 120 21.62 -7.49 5.82
C LEU A 120 20.71 -8.69 6.10
N SER A 121 21.20 -9.68 6.84
CA SER A 121 20.46 -10.91 7.19
C SER A 121 19.22 -10.69 8.06
N ARG A 122 19.09 -9.51 8.70
CA ARG A 122 17.94 -9.16 9.55
C ARG A 122 17.01 -8.11 8.92
N ARG A 123 17.35 -7.62 7.72
CA ARG A 123 16.54 -6.61 7.02
C ARG A 123 15.35 -7.27 6.34
N ILE A 124 14.21 -6.59 6.40
CA ILE A 124 12.95 -7.03 5.78
C ILE A 124 12.48 -5.95 4.83
N ALA A 125 12.19 -6.34 3.60
CA ALA A 125 11.82 -5.40 2.55
C ALA A 125 10.52 -4.65 2.88
N PRO A 126 10.41 -3.34 2.56
CA PRO A 126 9.21 -2.55 2.88
C PRO A 126 7.91 -3.16 2.33
N GLU A 127 7.91 -3.73 1.12
CA GLU A 127 6.72 -4.38 0.56
C GLU A 127 6.29 -5.61 1.36
N VAL A 128 7.21 -6.27 2.06
CA VAL A 128 6.88 -7.38 2.97
C VAL A 128 6.16 -6.83 4.21
N VAL A 129 6.69 -5.78 4.81
CA VAL A 129 6.10 -5.15 6.00
C VAL A 129 4.74 -4.52 5.69
N LEU A 130 4.62 -3.82 4.56
CA LEU A 130 3.43 -3.04 4.23
C LEU A 130 2.32 -3.87 3.55
N LEU A 131 2.61 -5.04 2.97
CA LEU A 131 1.60 -5.83 2.26
C LEU A 131 1.56 -7.30 2.69
N LYS A 132 2.69 -8.01 2.65
CA LYS A 132 2.69 -9.42 3.05
C LYS A 132 2.21 -9.61 4.49
N TRP A 133 2.65 -8.76 5.42
CA TRP A 133 2.22 -8.88 6.82
C TRP A 133 0.74 -8.54 7.03
N LEU A 134 0.14 -7.66 6.21
CA LEU A 134 -1.31 -7.45 6.23
C LEU A 134 -2.07 -8.71 5.81
N ILE A 135 -1.56 -9.42 4.79
CA ILE A 135 -2.13 -10.69 4.31
C ILE A 135 -2.02 -11.76 5.41
N ASP A 136 -0.83 -11.92 5.99
CA ASP A 136 -0.59 -12.90 7.06
C ASP A 136 -1.46 -12.62 8.29
N ALA A 137 -1.70 -11.33 8.61
CA ALA A 137 -2.56 -10.90 9.70
C ALA A 137 -4.08 -10.91 9.38
N GLY A 138 -4.47 -11.38 8.19
CA GLY A 138 -5.88 -11.48 7.78
C GLY A 138 -6.60 -10.13 7.58
N LYS A 139 -5.87 -9.03 7.34
CA LYS A 139 -6.43 -7.67 7.19
C LYS A 139 -6.96 -7.40 5.78
N GLN A 140 -7.92 -8.20 5.32
CA GLN A 140 -8.36 -8.24 3.91
C GLN A 140 -8.83 -6.88 3.36
N ASP A 141 -9.53 -6.09 4.16
CA ASP A 141 -9.97 -4.74 3.77
C ASP A 141 -8.77 -3.82 3.48
N TYR A 142 -7.71 -3.90 4.29
CA TYR A 142 -6.51 -3.08 4.13
C TYR A 142 -5.68 -3.55 2.95
N VAL A 143 -5.59 -4.88 2.74
CA VAL A 143 -4.99 -5.47 1.54
C VAL A 143 -5.71 -4.98 0.29
N THR A 144 -7.05 -4.98 0.30
CA THR A 144 -7.87 -4.49 -0.82
C THR A 144 -7.57 -3.03 -1.13
N LEU A 145 -7.50 -2.16 -0.11
CA LEU A 145 -7.17 -0.75 -0.29
C LEU A 145 -5.75 -0.56 -0.85
N VAL A 146 -4.73 -1.20 -0.25
CA VAL A 146 -3.33 -1.09 -0.70
C VAL A 146 -3.17 -1.57 -2.14
N THR A 147 -3.80 -2.70 -2.50
CA THR A 147 -3.67 -3.32 -3.82
C THR A 147 -4.40 -2.57 -4.94
N CYS A 148 -5.20 -1.55 -4.60
CA CYS A 148 -5.68 -0.58 -5.58
C CYS A 148 -4.52 0.22 -6.20
N MET A 149 -3.41 0.42 -5.48
CA MET A 149 -2.26 1.16 -6.00
C MET A 149 -1.61 0.42 -7.18
N PRO A 150 -1.48 1.05 -8.36
CA PRO A 150 -0.86 0.43 -9.53
C PRO A 150 0.64 0.21 -9.35
N TYR A 151 1.29 1.00 -8.50
CA TYR A 151 2.71 0.91 -8.14
C TYR A 151 2.91 1.43 -6.72
N TRP A 152 4.05 1.12 -6.10
CA TRP A 152 4.43 1.75 -4.83
C TRP A 152 4.73 3.23 -5.05
N PRO A 153 4.11 4.15 -4.31
CA PRO A 153 4.29 5.59 -4.54
C PRO A 153 5.64 6.09 -4.01
N ILE A 154 6.74 5.41 -4.33
CA ILE A 154 8.09 5.68 -3.87
C ILE A 154 9.04 5.75 -5.07
N GLY A 155 10.07 6.60 -4.98
CA GLY A 155 11.12 6.69 -6.00
C GLY A 155 12.50 6.54 -5.37
N LEU A 156 13.53 6.72 -6.20
CA LEU A 156 14.91 6.86 -5.74
C LEU A 156 15.40 8.29 -5.96
N ASN A 157 16.20 8.80 -5.03
CA ASN A 157 16.93 10.07 -5.19
C ASN A 157 18.18 9.89 -6.07
N GLU A 158 18.95 10.97 -6.31
CA GLU A 158 20.18 10.90 -7.12
C GLU A 158 21.27 9.97 -6.56
N HIS A 159 21.16 9.56 -5.30
CA HIS A 159 22.09 8.64 -4.63
C HIS A 159 21.60 7.18 -4.65
N GLY A 160 20.47 6.90 -5.30
CA GLY A 160 19.88 5.56 -5.32
C GLY A 160 19.24 5.16 -3.99
N GLU A 161 18.84 6.12 -3.14
CA GLU A 161 18.11 5.86 -1.90
C GLU A 161 16.62 6.15 -2.05
N TRP A 162 15.76 5.43 -1.31
CA TRP A 162 14.31 5.66 -1.37
C TRP A 162 13.93 7.08 -0.95
N CYS A 163 13.07 7.73 -1.74
CA CYS A 163 12.58 9.10 -1.50
C CYS A 163 11.08 9.30 -1.75
#